data_AF-A0A9E7KBA0-F1
#
_entry.id   AF-A0A9E7KBA0-F1
#
_cell.length_a   1.000
_cell.length_b   1.000
_cell.length_c   1.000
_cell.angle_alpha   90.00
_cell.angle_beta   90.00
_cell.angle_gamma   90.00
#
_symmetry.space_group_name_H-M   'P 1'
#
loop_
_entity.id
_entity.type
_entity.pdbx_description
1 polymer ?
#
loop_
_entity_poly.entity_id
_entity_poly.type
_entity_poly.pdbx_seq_one_letter_code
_entity_poly.pdbx_strand_id
1 'polypeptide(L)'
;MDHYDVRKECTQIIPLPKEAAVAYVDTIGIGKWEDKSLCLIHYDMCACVFGLWLLRKTNDGPTGWVRAHEVSLGQIGFKGTPDVNSIMLSEVAMTTLLVFTIEKETYSYDIKDEELKNLAYLPTYYSPRLIPYSNTLQPCGEHEELLEDRPCGEQEELLEEI
;
A
#
# COMPACT_ATOMS: atom_id res chain seq x y z
N MET A 1 -3.04 -27.88 0.30
CA MET A 1 -2.67 -26.56 0.86
C MET A 1 -1.25 -26.73 1.35
N ASP A 2 -0.29 -26.40 0.49
CA ASP A 2 1.11 -26.75 0.73
C ASP A 2 1.73 -25.77 1.73
N HIS A 3 2.29 -26.34 2.79
CA HIS A 3 2.94 -25.64 3.87
C HIS A 3 4.25 -25.01 3.35
N TYR A 4 4.38 -23.70 3.46
CA TYR A 4 5.60 -22.97 3.09
C TYR A 4 6.72 -23.29 4.10
N ASP A 5 7.60 -24.25 3.79
CA ASP A 5 8.73 -24.68 4.63
C ASP A 5 9.99 -23.89 4.27
N VAL A 6 10.25 -22.83 5.04
CA VAL A 6 11.38 -21.89 4.86
C VAL A 6 12.76 -22.54 5.00
N ARG A 7 12.84 -23.82 5.41
CA ARG A 7 14.11 -24.53 5.62
C ARG A 7 14.55 -25.39 4.43
N LYS A 8 13.66 -25.65 3.46
CA LYS A 8 13.96 -26.51 2.29
C LYS A 8 14.22 -25.72 1.00
N GLU A 9 13.67 -24.52 0.89
CA GLU A 9 13.94 -23.65 -0.24
C GLU A 9 15.13 -22.76 0.09
N CYS A 10 16.17 -22.82 -0.74
CA CYS A 10 17.31 -21.92 -0.64
C CYS A 10 16.78 -20.49 -0.90
N THR A 11 16.52 -19.71 0.17
CA THR A 11 16.06 -18.33 0.05
C THR A 11 17.14 -17.51 -0.66
N GLN A 12 16.98 -17.31 -1.96
CA GLN A 12 17.88 -16.45 -2.74
C GLN A 12 17.49 -15.00 -2.52
N ILE A 13 18.45 -14.18 -2.07
CA ILE A 13 18.28 -12.74 -2.03
C ILE A 13 18.29 -12.24 -3.47
N ILE A 14 17.15 -11.73 -3.93
CA ILE A 14 17.05 -11.11 -5.24
C ILE A 14 17.61 -9.69 -5.10
N PRO A 15 18.70 -9.33 -5.80
CA PRO A 15 19.28 -8.00 -5.71
C PRO A 15 18.29 -6.97 -6.23
N LEU A 16 18.23 -5.79 -5.60
CA LEU A 16 17.46 -4.66 -6.12
C LEU A 16 18.00 -4.23 -7.49
N PRO A 17 17.17 -3.64 -8.38
CA PRO A 17 17.65 -3.12 -9.65
C PRO A 17 18.66 -2.00 -9.39
N LYS A 18 19.74 -1.94 -10.18
CA LYS A 18 20.83 -0.98 -9.99
C LYS A 18 20.34 0.46 -10.09
N GLU A 19 19.32 0.67 -10.92
CA GLU A 19 18.68 1.96 -11.14
C GLU A 19 17.76 2.37 -9.99
N ALA A 20 17.42 1.45 -9.07
CA ALA A 20 16.75 1.74 -7.81
C ALA A 20 17.76 1.77 -6.64
N ALA A 21 19.03 2.08 -6.93
CA ALA A 21 20.02 2.28 -5.89
C ALA A 21 19.59 3.47 -5.01
N VAL A 22 19.45 3.18 -3.73
CA VAL A 22 18.80 4.07 -2.77
C VAL A 22 19.78 5.12 -2.27
N ALA A 23 19.48 6.39 -2.50
CA ALA A 23 20.10 7.47 -1.75
C ALA A 23 19.40 7.65 -0.39
N TYR A 24 20.11 8.20 0.60
CA TYR A 24 19.55 8.42 1.95
C TYR A 24 18.25 9.23 1.98
N VAL A 25 18.05 10.09 0.97
CA VAL A 25 16.91 11.00 0.85
C VAL A 25 15.75 10.43 0.03
N ASP A 26 15.92 9.24 -0.55
CA ASP A 26 14.91 8.63 -1.39
C ASP A 26 13.83 7.94 -0.56
N THR A 27 12.62 7.89 -1.12
CA THR A 27 11.50 7.20 -0.51
C THR A 27 11.23 5.90 -1.25
N ILE A 28 11.13 4.80 -0.50
CA ILE A 28 10.89 3.46 -1.06
C ILE A 28 9.59 2.92 -0.50
N GLY A 29 8.86 2.21 -1.34
CA GLY A 29 7.72 1.41 -0.97
C GLY A 29 7.80 0.05 -1.63
N ILE A 30 7.11 -0.91 -1.02
CA ILE A 30 6.90 -2.22 -1.61
C ILE A 30 5.40 -2.48 -1.56
N GLY A 31 4.84 -2.94 -2.67
CA GLY A 31 3.42 -3.23 -2.79
C GLY A 31 3.16 -4.46 -3.65
N LYS A 32 1.89 -4.85 -3.74
CA LYS A 32 1.42 -5.83 -4.72
C LYS A 32 0.88 -5.08 -5.94
N TRP A 33 1.14 -5.62 -7.13
CA TRP A 33 0.66 -5.09 -8.40
C TRP A 33 -0.27 -6.11 -9.07
N GLU A 34 -1.47 -5.66 -9.41
CA GLU A 34 -2.58 -6.43 -9.97
C GLU A 34 -2.81 -7.78 -9.26
N ASP A 35 -2.66 -7.80 -7.95
CA ASP A 35 -2.76 -8.98 -7.08
C ASP A 35 -1.83 -10.16 -7.48
N LYS A 36 -0.81 -9.91 -8.31
CA LYS A 36 0.02 -10.96 -8.92
C LYS A 36 1.51 -10.80 -8.65
N SER A 37 2.02 -9.58 -8.80
CA SER A 37 3.47 -9.34 -8.78
C SER A 37 3.88 -8.48 -7.60
N LEU A 38 5.03 -8.79 -6.99
CA LEU A 38 5.67 -7.89 -6.06
C LEU A 38 6.16 -6.66 -6.82
N CYS A 39 5.88 -5.47 -6.32
CA CYS A 39 6.31 -4.22 -6.91
C CYS A 39 7.21 -3.46 -5.93
N LEU A 40 8.39 -3.10 -6.40
CA LEU A 40 9.26 -2.11 -5.76
C LEU A 40 8.89 -0.74 -6.31
N ILE A 41 8.69 0.23 -5.43
CA ILE A 41 8.44 1.62 -5.75
C ILE A 41 9.61 2.40 -5.19
N HIS A 42 10.25 3.23 -6.00
CA HIS A 42 11.32 4.12 -5.57
C HIS A 42 11.06 5.51 -6.10
N TYR A 43 11.04 6.48 -5.21
CA TYR A 43 11.03 7.89 -5.52
C TYR A 43 12.44 8.43 -5.37
N ASP A 44 13.06 8.79 -6.49
CA ASP A 44 14.33 9.50 -6.54
C ASP A 44 14.07 10.97 -6.24
N MET A 45 14.57 11.44 -5.09
CA MET A 45 14.32 12.81 -4.64
C MET A 45 15.05 13.85 -5.51
N CYS A 46 16.21 13.49 -6.05
CA CYS A 46 17.01 14.38 -6.89
C CYS A 46 16.43 14.54 -8.30
N ALA A 47 15.92 13.45 -8.87
CA ALA A 47 15.26 13.46 -10.17
C ALA A 47 13.76 13.83 -10.09
N CYS A 48 13.16 13.72 -8.90
CA CYS A 48 11.72 13.84 -8.66
C CYS A 48 10.89 12.86 -9.51
N VAL A 49 11.37 11.62 -9.58
CA VAL A 49 10.81 10.54 -10.41
C VAL A 49 10.41 9.35 -9.55
N PHE A 50 9.19 8.87 -9.77
CA PHE A 50 8.78 7.55 -9.33
C PHE A 50 9.19 6.51 -10.37
N GLY A 51 9.96 5.52 -9.97
CA GLY A 51 10.16 4.29 -10.70
C GLY A 51 9.41 3.14 -10.03
N LEU A 52 8.79 2.28 -10.84
CA LEU A 52 8.12 1.08 -10.39
C LEU A 52 8.71 -0.13 -11.09
N TRP A 53 9.14 -1.13 -10.32
CA TRP A 53 9.71 -2.37 -10.83
C TRP A 53 8.91 -3.57 -10.34
N LEU A 54 8.53 -4.43 -11.27
CA LEU A 54 7.82 -5.67 -10.97
C LEU A 54 8.79 -6.83 -10.89
N LEU A 55 8.63 -7.64 -9.87
CA LEU A 55 9.33 -8.91 -9.76
C LEU A 55 8.68 -9.92 -10.69
N ARG A 56 9.42 -10.37 -11.70
CA ARG A 56 8.95 -11.34 -12.70
C ARG A 56 9.80 -12.59 -12.68
N LYS A 57 9.14 -13.75 -12.80
CA LYS A 57 9.79 -15.01 -13.17
C LYS A 57 9.86 -15.06 -14.69
N THR A 58 11.06 -15.23 -15.24
CA THR A 58 11.23 -15.56 -16.65
C THR A 58 11.13 -17.08 -16.82
N ASN A 59 10.50 -17.56 -17.89
CA ASN A 59 10.24 -18.99 -18.10
C ASN A 59 11.51 -19.87 -18.03
N ASP A 60 12.67 -19.33 -18.43
CA ASP A 60 13.95 -20.05 -18.47
C ASP A 60 15.08 -19.35 -17.70
N GLY A 61 14.76 -18.39 -16.81
CA GLY A 61 15.76 -17.53 -16.18
C GLY A 61 15.47 -17.17 -14.72
N PRO A 62 16.46 -16.60 -14.01
CA PRO A 62 16.31 -16.23 -12.62
C PRO A 62 15.24 -15.15 -12.44
N THR A 63 14.51 -15.21 -11.33
CA THR A 63 13.57 -14.16 -10.93
C THR A 63 14.29 -12.81 -10.85
N GLY A 64 13.74 -11.77 -11.46
CA GLY A 64 14.38 -10.46 -11.51
C GLY A 64 13.38 -9.30 -11.56
N TRP A 65 13.89 -8.11 -11.28
CA TRP A 65 13.13 -6.86 -11.33
C TRP A 65 13.08 -6.31 -12.76
N VAL A 66 11.89 -5.94 -13.22
CA VAL A 66 11.66 -5.33 -14.53
C VAL A 66 10.92 -4.01 -14.32
N ARG A 67 11.47 -2.89 -14.82
CA ARG A 67 10.79 -1.60 -14.75
C ARG A 67 9.47 -1.68 -15.51
N ALA A 68 8.38 -1.32 -14.84
CA ALA A 68 7.02 -1.40 -15.37
C ALA A 68 6.41 -0.02 -15.61
N HIS A 69 6.73 0.96 -14.76
CA HIS A 69 6.26 2.32 -14.93
C HIS A 69 7.29 3.31 -14.41
N GLU A 70 7.31 4.50 -15.01
CA GLU A 70 8.14 5.63 -14.59
C GLU A 70 7.35 6.91 -14.83
N VAL A 71 7.30 7.77 -13.82
CA VAL A 71 6.60 9.05 -13.93
C VAL A 71 7.27 10.09 -13.02
N SER A 72 7.51 11.28 -13.57
CA SER A 72 8.03 12.41 -12.81
C SER A 72 6.90 13.23 -12.17
N LEU A 73 7.20 13.87 -11.05
CA LEU A 73 6.29 14.82 -10.43
C LEU A 73 5.95 16.00 -11.33
N GLY A 74 6.90 16.41 -12.17
CA GLY A 74 6.68 17.43 -13.20
C GLY A 74 5.65 17.03 -14.24
N GLN A 75 5.64 15.77 -14.68
CA GLN A 75 4.66 15.24 -15.63
C GLN A 75 3.24 15.21 -15.05
N ILE A 76 3.09 14.97 -13.75
CA ILE A 76 1.78 14.93 -13.08
C ILE A 76 1.36 16.28 -12.48
N GLY A 77 2.07 17.37 -12.81
CA GLY A 77 1.63 18.75 -12.54
C GLY A 77 2.24 19.43 -11.32
N PHE A 78 3.17 18.79 -10.61
CA PHE A 78 3.90 19.46 -9.53
C PHE A 78 5.04 20.32 -10.07
N LYS A 79 5.38 21.36 -9.31
CA LYS A 79 6.51 22.24 -9.62
C LYS A 79 7.55 22.15 -8.51
N GLY A 80 8.83 22.24 -8.88
CA GLY A 80 9.95 22.15 -7.95
C GLY A 80 10.29 20.71 -7.59
N THR A 81 10.95 20.54 -6.46
CA THR A 81 11.47 19.26 -5.97
C THR A 81 10.83 18.91 -4.62
N PRO A 82 9.53 18.59 -4.60
CA PRO A 82 8.84 18.34 -3.34
C PRO A 82 9.29 17.03 -2.70
N ASP A 83 9.35 17.04 -1.38
CA ASP A 83 9.71 15.87 -0.58
C ASP A 83 8.51 14.93 -0.45
N VAL A 84 8.66 13.73 -1.00
CA VAL A 84 7.65 12.68 -0.88
C VAL A 84 7.95 11.87 0.38
N ASN A 85 7.08 11.95 1.38
CA ASN A 85 7.33 11.38 2.72
C ASN A 85 6.85 9.93 2.86
N SER A 86 5.92 9.49 2.02
CA SER A 86 5.39 8.13 2.03
C SER A 86 4.89 7.75 0.66
N ILE A 87 5.05 6.48 0.28
CA ILE A 87 4.51 5.92 -0.96
C ILE A 87 3.92 4.54 -0.72
N MET A 88 2.82 4.23 -1.39
CA MET A 88 2.22 2.90 -1.42
C MET A 88 1.49 2.67 -2.73
N LEU A 89 1.26 1.40 -3.05
CA LEU A 89 0.32 1.01 -4.08
C LEU A 89 -1.01 0.64 -3.43
N SER A 90 -2.10 1.11 -4.03
CA SER A 90 -3.45 0.71 -3.69
C SER A 90 -4.12 0.14 -4.93
N GLU A 91 -4.68 -1.05 -4.79
CA GLU A 91 -5.53 -1.62 -5.83
C GLU A 91 -6.99 -1.34 -5.48
N VAL A 92 -7.67 -0.66 -6.39
CA VAL A 92 -9.09 -0.33 -6.26
C VAL A 92 -9.80 -0.83 -7.52
N ALA A 93 -10.66 -1.84 -7.36
CA ALA A 93 -11.31 -2.54 -8.46
C ALA A 93 -10.31 -3.06 -9.52
N MET A 94 -10.31 -2.48 -10.74
CA MET A 94 -9.38 -2.84 -11.83
C MET A 94 -8.29 -1.77 -12.07
N THR A 95 -8.08 -0.87 -11.10
CA THR A 95 -7.12 0.23 -11.19
C THR A 95 -6.02 0.07 -10.14
N THR A 96 -4.80 0.45 -10.52
CA THR A 96 -3.64 0.48 -9.63
C THR A 96 -3.27 1.93 -9.40
N LEU A 97 -3.44 2.38 -8.17
CA LEU A 97 -3.18 3.75 -7.74
C LEU A 97 -1.84 3.81 -7.02
N LEU A 98 -0.98 4.73 -7.45
CA LEU A 98 0.16 5.17 -6.66
C LEU A 98 -0.32 6.24 -5.67
N VAL A 99 -0.31 5.91 -4.38
CA VAL A 99 -0.69 6.84 -3.32
C VAL A 99 0.58 7.34 -2.64
N PHE A 100 0.71 8.66 -2.54
CA PHE A 100 1.89 9.28 -1.95
C PHE A 100 1.54 10.55 -1.17
N THR A 101 2.43 10.97 -0.29
CA THR A 101 2.28 12.21 0.47
C THR A 101 3.37 13.20 0.14
N ILE A 102 2.99 14.45 -0.07
CA ILE A 102 3.88 15.60 -0.17
C ILE A 102 3.48 16.56 0.94
N GLU A 103 4.43 16.90 1.82
CA GLU A 103 4.17 17.72 3.01
C GLU A 103 2.99 17.19 3.85
N LYS A 104 1.83 17.85 3.75
CA LYS A 104 0.59 17.53 4.46
C LYS A 104 -0.53 17.08 3.53
N GLU A 105 -0.25 16.85 2.27
CA GLU A 105 -1.27 16.47 1.29
C GLU A 105 -1.04 15.04 0.82
N THR A 106 -2.13 14.29 0.74
CA THR A 106 -2.13 12.93 0.22
C THR A 106 -2.72 12.94 -1.17
N TYR A 107 -2.00 12.31 -2.10
CA TYR A 107 -2.36 12.24 -3.50
C TYR A 107 -2.52 10.79 -3.93
N SER A 108 -3.42 10.54 -4.88
CA SER A 108 -3.46 9.31 -5.66
C SER A 108 -3.21 9.63 -7.12
N TYR A 109 -2.35 8.87 -7.76
CA TYR A 109 -2.13 8.88 -9.18
C TYR A 109 -2.59 7.56 -9.78
N ASP A 110 -3.55 7.61 -10.70
CA ASP A 110 -3.94 6.45 -11.49
C ASP A 110 -2.88 6.19 -12.56
N ILE A 111 -2.21 5.05 -12.46
CA ILE A 111 -1.09 4.73 -13.35
C ILE A 111 -1.56 4.43 -14.78
N LYS A 112 -2.80 3.97 -14.93
CA LYS A 112 -3.36 3.59 -16.24
C LYS A 112 -3.98 4.81 -16.94
N ASP A 113 -4.76 5.59 -16.20
CA ASP A 113 -5.48 6.74 -16.74
C ASP A 113 -4.66 8.05 -16.64
N GLU A 114 -3.46 7.98 -16.05
CA GLU A 114 -2.52 9.09 -15.84
C GLU A 114 -3.16 10.29 -15.11
N GLU A 115 -4.10 10.00 -14.20
CA GLU A 115 -4.90 11.01 -13.51
C GLU A 115 -4.43 11.22 -12.07
N LEU A 116 -4.09 12.46 -11.71
CA LEU A 116 -3.76 12.85 -10.34
C LEU A 116 -4.99 13.38 -9.60
N LYS A 117 -5.22 12.89 -8.39
CA LYS A 117 -6.25 13.38 -7.46
C LYS A 117 -5.64 13.69 -6.09
N ASN A 118 -6.05 14.82 -5.50
CA ASN A 118 -5.81 15.09 -4.09
C ASN A 118 -6.87 14.36 -3.27
N LEU A 119 -6.44 13.49 -2.36
CA LEU A 119 -7.32 12.67 -1.53
C LEU A 119 -7.67 13.34 -0.21
N ALA A 120 -6.68 13.96 0.45
CA ALA A 120 -6.86 14.50 1.78
C ALA A 120 -5.73 15.45 2.21
N TYR A 121 -6.06 16.34 3.12
CA TYR A 121 -5.11 17.10 3.92
C TYR A 121 -4.88 16.41 5.28
N LEU A 122 -3.63 16.23 5.65
CA LEU A 122 -3.16 15.66 6.91
C LEU A 122 -2.88 16.81 7.89
N PRO A 123 -3.60 16.88 9.04
CA PRO A 123 -3.46 17.99 9.99
C PRO A 123 -2.07 18.09 10.65
N THR A 124 -1.26 17.04 10.55
CA THR A 124 0.09 16.95 11.13
C THR A 124 1.07 16.33 10.13
N TYR A 125 2.36 16.66 10.23
CA TYR A 125 3.47 16.05 9.47
C TYR A 125 3.75 14.59 9.87
N TYR A 126 2.70 13.82 10.13
CA TYR A 126 2.86 12.41 10.36
C TYR A 126 3.07 11.77 8.99
N SER A 127 4.19 11.07 8.79
CA SER A 127 4.26 10.01 7.77
C SER A 127 3.12 9.06 8.11
N PRO A 128 1.98 9.07 7.38
CA PRO A 128 0.93 8.17 7.72
C PRO A 128 1.54 6.77 7.58
N ARG A 129 1.49 5.99 8.66
CA ARG A 129 1.63 4.54 8.52
C ARG A 129 0.38 4.12 7.78
N LEU A 130 0.42 4.25 6.46
CA LEU A 130 -0.61 3.71 5.59
C LEU A 130 -0.45 2.20 5.69
N ILE A 131 -1.11 1.63 6.70
CA ILE A 131 -1.26 0.20 6.80
C ILE A 131 -2.19 -0.15 5.64
N PRO A 132 -1.78 -0.98 4.67
CA PRO A 132 -2.70 -1.46 3.65
C PRO A 132 -3.83 -2.22 4.38
N TYR A 133 -4.99 -1.58 4.51
CA TYR A 133 -6.18 -2.11 5.20
C TYR A 133 -6.81 -3.30 4.44
N SER A 134 -6.17 -3.79 3.37
CA SER A 134 -6.64 -4.92 2.56
C SER A 134 -6.88 -6.19 3.37
N ASN A 135 -6.26 -6.33 4.55
CA ASN A 135 -6.41 -7.51 5.41
C ASN A 135 -7.30 -7.30 6.64
N THR A 136 -7.87 -6.11 6.85
CA THR A 136 -8.64 -5.78 8.07
C THR A 136 -10.09 -5.40 7.83
N LEU A 137 -10.51 -5.21 6.58
CA LEU A 137 -11.91 -5.02 6.23
C LEU A 137 -12.50 -6.37 5.83
N GLN A 138 -13.09 -7.09 6.79
CA GLN A 138 -14.05 -8.13 6.46
C GLN A 138 -15.30 -7.44 5.91
N PRO A 139 -15.86 -7.87 4.77
CA PRO A 139 -17.22 -7.49 4.41
C PRO A 139 -18.11 -7.87 5.59
N CYS A 140 -18.92 -6.93 6.10
CA CYS A 140 -20.05 -7.30 6.94
C CYS A 140 -20.98 -8.14 6.06
N GLY A 141 -20.85 -9.45 6.12
CA GLY A 141 -21.80 -10.36 5.50
C GLY A 141 -23.16 -10.16 6.14
N GLU A 142 -24.22 -10.33 5.35
CA GLU A 142 -25.59 -10.50 5.84
C GLU A 142 -25.63 -11.74 6.76
N HIS A 143 -25.36 -11.55 8.04
CA HIS A 143 -25.76 -12.44 9.13
C HIS A 143 -26.48 -11.59 10.16
N GLU A 144 -27.64 -11.09 9.74
CA GLU A 144 -28.73 -10.83 10.66
C GLU A 144 -29.54 -12.14 10.77
N GLU A 145 -30.05 -12.40 11.98
CA GLU A 145 -30.92 -13.51 12.39
C GLU A 145 -30.27 -14.85 12.76
N LEU A 146 -29.69 -14.89 13.97
CA LEU A 146 -30.16 -15.80 15.02
C LEU A 146 -29.92 -15.12 16.37
N LEU A 147 -30.83 -14.20 16.73
CA LEU A 147 -31.01 -13.80 18.12
C LEU A 147 -31.53 -15.03 18.86
N GLU A 148 -30.69 -15.68 19.67
CA GLU A 148 -31.20 -16.55 20.71
C GLU A 148 -32.02 -15.69 21.67
N ASP A 149 -33.33 -15.95 21.67
CA ASP A 149 -34.32 -15.41 22.59
C ASP A 149 -33.79 -15.41 24.02
N ARG A 150 -33.41 -14.24 24.52
CA ARG A 150 -33.48 -13.97 25.96
C ARG A 150 -34.57 -12.94 26.20
N PRO A 151 -35.68 -13.31 26.85
CA PRO A 151 -36.77 -12.39 27.09
C PRO A 151 -36.33 -11.30 28.06
N CYS A 152 -36.61 -10.05 27.69
CA CYS A 152 -36.70 -8.96 28.64
C CYS A 152 -37.97 -9.14 29.48
N GLY A 153 -37.79 -9.22 30.80
CA GLY A 153 -38.80 -9.06 31.85
C GLY A 153 -38.08 -9.13 33.20
N GLU A 154 -37.94 -7.98 33.90
CA GLU A 154 -38.65 -7.66 35.17
C GLU A 154 -38.07 -8.45 36.37
N GLN A 155 -37.67 -7.91 37.54
CA GLN A 155 -37.84 -6.65 38.28
C GLN A 155 -36.78 -6.66 39.45
N GLU A 156 -36.24 -5.52 39.90
CA GLU A 156 -36.41 -4.93 41.27
C GLU A 156 -36.32 -5.94 42.45
N GLU A 157 -35.47 -5.81 43.48
CA GLU A 157 -35.26 -4.76 44.50
C GLU A 157 -33.83 -4.90 45.09
N LEU A 158 -33.03 -3.85 45.28
CA LEU A 158 -32.97 -2.91 46.43
C LEU A 158 -32.70 -3.55 47.82
N LEU A 159 -31.52 -3.27 48.37
CA LEU A 159 -31.24 -2.62 49.68
C LEU A 159 -29.85 -3.04 50.19
N GLU A 160 -28.94 -2.05 50.34
CA GLU A 160 -28.34 -1.60 51.61
C GLU A 160 -27.39 -2.66 52.23
N GLU A 161 -26.15 -2.35 52.60
CA GLU A 161 -25.75 -1.30 53.53
C GLU A 161 -24.22 -1.10 53.48
N ILE A 162 -23.79 0.00 54.08
CA ILE A 162 -22.40 0.41 54.37
C ILE A 162 -21.70 -0.59 55.29
#